data_AF-A0A832X8A1-F1
#
_entry.id   AF-A0A832X8A1-F1
#
_cell.length_a   1.000
_cell.length_b   1.000
_cell.length_c   1.000
_cell.angle_alpha   90.00
_cell.angle_beta   90.00
_cell.angle_gamma   90.00
#
_symmetry.space_group_name_H-M   'P 1'
#
loop_
_entity.id
_entity.type
_entity.pdbx_description
1 polymer ?
#
loop_
_entity_poly.entity_id
_entity_poly.type
_entity_poly.pdbx_seq_one_letter_code
_entity_poly.pdbx_strand_id
1 'polypeptide(L)'
;MKDLAKEYLNKKDWRVKENASFSFSLQGMNSYIASEVSKKHWLSYFPQEVVDANENGFIYIHDLGIFGSYCGGWNLEDLLQNGFRGAKDKIHSCPPKHLSTALGQMNNLFFTLSGELAGAQAFSNVDTLLAPYVWKDSLSYDEVLQAMQEFIFALNIPTRIGFQAPFSNLTFDLTVPEKYKNKKINIAGEEFSHTYGLMQPYMDMINKAFCEVMTKGDANGAIFTFPIPTYNITKEFEWDKVPPEIWQMTAKYGTPYFANYVNSEMSADDSLSMCCLA
;
A
#
# COMPACT_ATOMS: atom_id res chain seq x y z
N MET A 1 -6.54 -6.50 33.08
CA MET A 1 -5.17 -6.70 32.53
C MET A 1 -4.59 -8.08 32.86
N LYS A 2 -4.49 -8.51 34.13
CA LYS A 2 -3.97 -9.86 34.47
C LYS A 2 -4.75 -11.01 33.80
N ASP A 3 -6.06 -10.84 33.62
CA ASP A 3 -6.91 -11.87 33.01
C ASP A 3 -6.74 -11.94 31.48
N LEU A 4 -6.63 -10.80 30.79
CA LEU A 4 -6.37 -10.74 29.34
C LEU A 4 -5.06 -11.42 28.92
N ALA A 5 -3.99 -11.21 29.69
CA ALA A 5 -2.71 -11.87 29.42
C ALA A 5 -2.82 -13.40 29.58
N LYS A 6 -3.54 -13.87 30.61
CA LYS A 6 -3.78 -15.31 30.82
C LYS A 6 -4.68 -15.89 29.73
N GLU A 7 -5.69 -15.16 29.24
CA GLU A 7 -6.56 -15.59 28.16
C GLU A 7 -5.79 -15.80 26.86
N TYR A 8 -4.94 -14.83 26.49
CA TYR A 8 -4.06 -14.93 25.33
C TYR A 8 -3.12 -16.14 25.44
N LEU A 9 -2.41 -16.29 26.57
CA LEU A 9 -1.47 -17.39 26.80
C LEU A 9 -2.13 -18.77 26.74
N ASN A 10 -3.38 -18.89 27.19
CA ASN A 10 -4.11 -20.15 27.17
C ASN A 10 -4.80 -20.43 25.82
N LYS A 11 -4.68 -19.54 24.82
CA LYS A 11 -5.35 -19.63 23.51
C LYS A 11 -6.85 -19.93 23.61
N LYS A 12 -7.49 -19.48 24.69
CA LYS A 12 -8.90 -19.80 25.01
C LYS A 12 -9.88 -18.96 24.22
N ASP A 13 -9.44 -17.82 23.69
CA ASP A 13 -10.27 -16.93 22.89
C ASP A 13 -10.08 -17.22 21.39
N TRP A 14 -11.20 -17.39 20.67
CA TRP A 14 -11.22 -17.51 19.22
C TRP A 14 -10.64 -16.26 18.54
N ARG A 15 -10.66 -15.10 19.22
CA ARG A 15 -10.06 -13.83 18.77
C ARG A 15 -8.55 -13.89 18.57
N VAL A 16 -7.86 -14.84 19.21
CA VAL A 16 -6.45 -15.14 18.91
C VAL A 16 -6.26 -15.65 17.46
N LYS A 17 -7.35 -16.11 16.81
CA LYS A 17 -7.39 -16.57 15.41
C LYS A 17 -8.21 -15.67 14.49
N GLU A 18 -8.79 -14.56 14.97
CA GLU A 18 -9.65 -13.68 14.16
C GLU A 18 -8.88 -12.98 13.04
N ASN A 19 -7.62 -12.63 13.30
CA ASN A 19 -6.75 -12.03 12.31
C ASN A 19 -5.72 -13.05 11.81
N ALA A 20 -5.89 -13.48 10.56
CA ALA A 20 -5.07 -14.52 9.90
C ALA A 20 -3.57 -14.16 9.84
N SER A 21 -3.22 -12.88 9.98
CA SER A 21 -1.84 -12.39 9.96
C SER A 21 -1.18 -12.36 11.35
N PHE A 22 -1.91 -12.63 12.44
CA PHE A 22 -1.33 -12.66 13.79
C PHE A 22 -0.70 -14.01 14.12
N SER A 23 0.57 -13.96 14.53
CA SER A 23 1.25 -15.11 15.12
C SER A 23 1.25 -15.03 16.64
N PHE A 24 1.13 -16.18 17.32
CA PHE A 24 1.27 -16.25 18.77
C PHE A 24 2.68 -15.80 19.17
N SER A 25 2.78 -14.62 19.79
CA SER A 25 4.05 -13.96 20.07
C SER A 25 3.88 -12.91 21.16
N LEU A 26 4.99 -12.40 21.69
CA LEU A 26 4.96 -11.28 22.63
C LEU A 26 4.31 -10.03 22.02
N GLN A 27 4.63 -9.72 20.75
CA GLN A 27 4.01 -8.61 20.04
C GLN A 27 2.51 -8.85 19.82
N GLY A 28 2.12 -10.08 19.45
CA GLY A 28 0.71 -10.45 19.34
C GLY A 28 -0.05 -10.27 20.65
N MET A 29 0.55 -10.62 21.80
CA MET A 29 -0.04 -10.38 23.11
C MET A 29 -0.20 -8.89 23.42
N ASN A 30 0.81 -8.08 23.12
CA ASN A 30 0.75 -6.63 23.32
C ASN A 30 -0.40 -6.01 22.51
N SER A 31 -0.52 -6.38 21.22
CA SER A 31 -1.62 -5.92 20.38
C SER A 31 -2.98 -6.38 20.89
N TYR A 32 -3.10 -7.65 21.32
CA TYR A 32 -4.34 -8.19 21.86
C TYR A 32 -4.81 -7.40 23.08
N ILE A 33 -3.92 -7.17 24.04
CA ILE A 33 -4.24 -6.40 25.25
C ILE A 33 -4.63 -4.96 24.90
N ALA A 34 -3.87 -4.29 24.02
CA ALA A 34 -4.17 -2.93 23.59
C ALA A 34 -5.52 -2.84 22.87
N SER A 35 -5.80 -3.79 21.97
CA SER A 35 -7.03 -3.87 21.20
C SER A 35 -8.27 -4.01 22.09
N GLU A 36 -8.22 -4.90 23.09
CA GLU A 36 -9.35 -5.09 24.01
C GLU A 36 -9.62 -3.85 24.87
N VAL A 37 -8.58 -3.10 25.24
CA VAL A 37 -8.74 -1.82 25.96
C VAL A 37 -9.35 -0.76 25.04
N SER A 38 -8.83 -0.60 23.82
CA SER A 38 -9.36 0.32 22.82
C SER A 38 -10.83 0.05 22.48
N LYS A 39 -11.19 -1.22 22.31
CA LYS A 39 -12.56 -1.65 22.00
C LYS A 39 -13.55 -1.21 23.06
N LYS A 40 -13.23 -1.47 24.34
CA LYS A 40 -14.09 -1.05 25.46
C LYS A 40 -14.22 0.47 25.54
N HIS A 41 -13.14 1.19 25.25
CA HIS A 41 -13.16 2.65 25.23
C HIS A 41 -14.07 3.17 24.10
N TRP A 42 -13.93 2.66 22.87
CA TRP A 42 -14.80 3.04 21.76
C TRP A 42 -16.27 2.78 22.05
N LEU A 43 -16.61 1.56 22.50
CA LEU A 43 -18.00 1.18 22.80
C LEU A 43 -18.63 2.07 23.87
N SER A 44 -17.83 2.65 24.78
CA SER A 44 -18.34 3.58 25.79
C SER A 44 -18.87 4.91 25.24
N TYR A 45 -18.54 5.27 23.99
CA TYR A 45 -19.07 6.46 23.32
C TYR A 45 -20.36 6.21 22.54
N PHE A 46 -20.73 4.96 22.31
CA PHE A 46 -21.94 4.61 21.58
C PHE A 46 -23.14 4.46 22.52
N PRO A 47 -24.37 4.75 22.05
CA PRO A 47 -25.59 4.39 22.76
C PRO A 47 -25.66 2.89 23.04
N GLN A 48 -26.31 2.49 24.15
CA GLN A 48 -26.37 1.08 24.57
C GLN A 48 -27.00 0.20 23.49
N GLU A 49 -28.03 0.67 22.79
CA GLU A 49 -28.66 -0.06 21.69
C GLU A 49 -27.71 -0.39 20.54
N VAL A 50 -26.70 0.45 20.27
CA VAL A 50 -25.68 0.20 19.25
C VAL A 50 -24.67 -0.83 19.75
N VAL A 51 -24.27 -0.73 21.02
CA VAL A 51 -23.37 -1.70 21.66
C VAL A 51 -24.03 -3.09 21.67
N ASP A 52 -25.28 -3.18 22.10
CA ASP A 52 -26.05 -4.42 22.13
C ASP A 52 -26.22 -5.00 20.72
N ALA A 53 -26.50 -4.17 19.71
CA ALA A 53 -26.60 -4.62 18.34
C ALA A 53 -25.29 -5.23 17.83
N ASN A 54 -24.14 -4.62 18.16
CA ASN A 54 -22.82 -5.13 17.80
C ASN A 54 -22.49 -6.43 18.57
N GLU A 55 -22.75 -6.49 19.87
CA GLU A 55 -22.44 -7.67 20.70
C GLU A 55 -23.34 -8.88 20.38
N ASN A 56 -24.59 -8.64 19.98
CA ASN A 56 -25.51 -9.69 19.54
C ASN A 56 -25.38 -10.02 18.04
N GLY A 57 -24.46 -9.36 17.31
CA GLY A 57 -24.16 -9.65 15.91
C GLY A 57 -25.21 -9.16 14.90
N PHE A 58 -26.07 -8.22 15.27
CA PHE A 58 -26.97 -7.53 14.33
C PHE A 58 -26.24 -6.54 13.43
N ILE A 59 -25.17 -5.94 13.96
CA ILE A 59 -24.21 -5.13 13.21
C ILE A 59 -22.79 -5.56 13.58
N TYR A 60 -21.80 -5.11 12.81
CA TYR A 60 -20.39 -5.27 13.15
C TYR A 60 -19.68 -3.92 13.00
N ILE A 61 -19.19 -3.39 14.10
CA ILE A 61 -18.38 -2.16 14.10
C ILE A 61 -16.94 -2.57 13.89
N HIS A 62 -16.42 -2.27 12.70
CA HIS A 62 -15.07 -2.64 12.29
C HIS A 62 -13.99 -1.90 13.11
N ASP A 63 -12.85 -2.57 13.29
CA ASP A 63 -11.58 -1.98 13.73
C ASP A 63 -11.57 -1.28 15.11
N LEU A 64 -12.50 -1.65 16.00
CA LEU A 64 -12.55 -1.16 17.39
C LEU A 64 -11.24 -1.40 18.18
N GLY A 65 -10.33 -2.24 17.68
CA GLY A 65 -9.04 -2.51 18.31
C GLY A 65 -8.02 -1.38 18.20
N ILE A 66 -8.24 -0.40 17.33
CA ILE A 66 -7.30 0.72 17.09
C ILE A 66 -8.01 2.04 17.36
N PHE A 67 -7.35 2.91 18.11
CA PHE A 67 -7.83 4.26 18.39
C PHE A 67 -7.28 5.24 17.34
N GLY A 68 -7.74 5.09 16.10
CA GLY A 68 -7.25 5.83 14.94
C GLY A 68 -8.21 5.77 13.77
N SER A 69 -7.86 6.39 12.65
CA SER A 69 -8.65 6.27 11.42
C SER A 69 -8.46 4.92 10.75
N TYR A 70 -9.39 4.55 9.86
CA TYR A 70 -9.36 3.26 9.18
C TYR A 70 -8.23 3.16 8.15
N CYS A 71 -8.42 3.66 6.93
CA CYS A 71 -7.44 3.59 5.83
C CYS A 71 -7.04 4.99 5.35
N GLY A 72 -5.98 5.07 4.55
CA GLY A 72 -5.51 6.35 3.98
C GLY A 72 -4.73 6.18 2.68
N GLY A 73 -5.08 6.96 1.68
CA GLY A 73 -4.26 7.14 0.47
C GLY A 73 -3.47 8.43 0.57
N TRP A 74 -2.23 8.36 0.10
CA TRP A 74 -1.24 9.42 0.26
C TRP A 74 -0.87 9.98 -1.10
N ASN A 75 -0.60 11.29 -1.13
CA ASN A 75 -0.10 11.93 -2.33
C ASN A 75 1.38 11.55 -2.53
N LEU A 76 1.66 10.62 -3.45
CA LEU A 76 3.03 10.21 -3.75
C LEU A 76 3.86 11.38 -4.28
N GLU A 77 3.28 12.27 -5.08
CA GLU A 77 3.99 13.44 -5.57
C GLU A 77 4.43 14.37 -4.42
N ASP A 78 3.61 14.52 -3.38
CA ASP A 78 3.99 15.29 -2.19
C ASP A 78 5.19 14.66 -1.47
N LEU A 79 5.18 13.33 -1.27
CA LEU A 79 6.32 12.61 -0.69
C LEU A 79 7.59 12.80 -1.55
N LEU A 80 7.49 12.72 -2.87
CA LEU A 80 8.61 12.85 -3.78
C LEU A 80 9.16 14.29 -3.86
N GLN A 81 8.32 15.30 -3.68
CA GLN A 81 8.71 16.72 -3.73
C GLN A 81 9.21 17.25 -2.39
N ASN A 82 8.67 16.77 -1.27
CA ASN A 82 8.95 17.29 0.06
C ASN A 82 9.80 16.36 0.94
N GLY A 83 9.89 15.08 0.59
CA GLY A 83 10.52 14.04 1.39
C GLY A 83 9.68 13.63 2.60
N PHE A 84 10.11 12.57 3.29
CA PHE A 84 9.41 12.07 4.47
C PHE A 84 9.53 13.03 5.67
N ARG A 85 8.44 13.71 6.02
CA ARG A 85 8.39 14.73 7.08
C ARG A 85 6.98 14.92 7.65
N GLY A 86 6.83 15.80 8.63
CA GLY A 86 5.52 16.27 9.12
C GLY A 86 5.28 16.05 10.62
N ALA A 87 5.95 15.08 11.24
CA ALA A 87 5.87 14.86 12.68
C ALA A 87 6.86 15.75 13.44
N LYS A 88 6.34 16.52 14.42
CA LYS A 88 7.15 17.35 15.32
C LYS A 88 8.08 16.45 16.15
N ASP A 89 9.32 16.90 16.34
CA ASP A 89 10.35 16.20 17.14
C ASP A 89 10.72 14.80 16.61
N LYS A 90 10.46 14.52 15.33
CA LYS A 90 10.87 13.30 14.62
C LYS A 90 11.85 13.60 13.49
N ILE A 91 12.59 12.58 13.06
CA ILE A 91 13.54 12.66 11.95
C ILE A 91 12.79 12.97 10.65
N HIS A 92 13.32 13.89 9.84
CA HIS A 92 12.82 14.21 8.51
C HIS A 92 13.85 13.81 7.45
N SER A 93 13.38 13.36 6.28
CA SER A 93 14.20 13.07 5.10
C SER A 93 13.97 14.17 4.05
N CYS A 94 15.05 14.57 3.38
CA CYS A 94 14.94 15.43 2.20
C CYS A 94 14.26 14.67 1.04
N PRO A 95 13.74 15.39 0.02
CA PRO A 95 13.20 14.77 -1.19
C PRO A 95 14.19 13.76 -1.82
N PRO A 96 13.72 12.57 -2.23
CA PRO A 96 14.58 11.57 -2.85
C PRO A 96 15.13 12.06 -4.19
N LYS A 97 16.38 11.71 -4.50
CA LYS A 97 17.04 12.08 -5.77
C LYS A 97 17.23 10.91 -6.74
N HIS A 98 17.04 9.68 -6.25
CA HIS A 98 17.28 8.42 -6.95
C HIS A 98 16.14 7.44 -6.65
N LEU A 99 15.89 6.50 -7.56
CA LEU A 99 14.78 5.53 -7.47
C LEU A 99 14.80 4.74 -6.14
N SER A 100 15.96 4.22 -5.75
CA SER A 100 16.11 3.46 -4.50
C SER A 100 15.74 4.28 -3.25
N THR A 101 16.07 5.57 -3.25
CA THR A 101 15.71 6.47 -2.14
C THR A 101 14.22 6.80 -2.15
N ALA A 102 13.60 6.95 -3.33
CA ALA A 102 12.15 7.16 -3.45
C ALA A 102 11.37 5.96 -2.91
N LEU A 103 11.71 4.75 -3.36
CA LEU A 103 11.13 3.50 -2.88
C LEU A 103 11.37 3.29 -1.37
N GLY A 104 12.57 3.61 -0.87
CA GLY A 104 12.88 3.57 0.56
C GLY A 104 12.00 4.51 1.39
N GLN A 105 11.75 5.73 0.90
CA GLN A 105 10.84 6.67 1.58
C GLN A 105 9.38 6.23 1.51
N MET A 106 8.94 5.60 0.41
CA MET A 106 7.61 4.97 0.33
C MET A 106 7.46 3.87 1.38
N ASN A 107 8.46 3.00 1.55
CA ASN A 107 8.48 1.99 2.61
C ASN A 107 8.41 2.61 4.00
N ASN A 108 9.23 3.62 4.28
CA ASN A 108 9.22 4.32 5.56
C ASN A 108 7.85 4.91 5.88
N LEU A 109 7.15 5.45 4.88
CA LEU A 109 5.79 5.97 5.05
C LEU A 109 4.82 4.85 5.39
N PHE A 110 4.80 3.76 4.62
CA PHE A 110 3.92 2.64 4.87
C PHE A 110 4.11 2.02 6.26
N PHE A 111 5.36 1.82 6.68
CA PHE A 111 5.65 1.29 8.01
C PHE A 111 5.26 2.26 9.12
N THR A 112 5.57 3.54 8.97
CA THR A 112 5.27 4.54 10.01
C THR A 112 3.76 4.69 10.21
N LEU A 113 3.02 4.91 9.12
CA LEU A 113 1.58 5.17 9.20
C LEU A 113 0.77 3.89 9.45
N SER A 114 1.35 2.70 9.25
CA SER A 114 0.72 1.44 9.70
C SER A 114 0.58 1.37 11.22
N GLY A 115 1.37 2.14 11.97
CA GLY A 115 1.23 2.28 13.41
C GLY A 115 0.07 3.20 13.84
N GLU A 116 -0.43 4.04 12.94
CA GLU A 116 -1.41 5.09 13.21
C GLU A 116 -2.79 4.80 12.59
N LEU A 117 -2.89 3.77 11.75
CA LEU A 117 -4.08 3.41 10.97
C LEU A 117 -4.43 1.93 11.14
N ALA A 118 -5.72 1.62 11.07
CA ALA A 118 -6.19 0.25 11.21
C ALA A 118 -6.09 -0.58 9.92
N GLY A 119 -6.42 0.04 8.80
CA GLY A 119 -6.55 -0.58 7.48
C GLY A 119 -5.41 -0.25 6.53
N ALA A 120 -5.73 -0.31 5.23
CA ALA A 120 -4.72 -0.18 4.18
C ALA A 120 -4.22 1.25 4.00
N GLN A 121 -3.04 1.32 3.40
CA GLN A 121 -2.42 2.55 2.95
C GLN A 121 -2.12 2.47 1.46
N ALA A 122 -2.37 3.55 0.73
CA ALA A 122 -2.27 3.51 -0.72
C ALA A 122 -1.41 4.62 -1.31
N PHE A 123 -0.67 4.30 -2.36
CA PHE A 123 -0.18 5.27 -3.34
C PHE A 123 -0.83 5.01 -4.69
N SER A 124 -1.03 6.08 -5.45
CA SER A 124 -1.52 6.02 -6.82
C SER A 124 -0.54 6.67 -7.79
N ASN A 125 -0.73 6.42 -9.08
CA ASN A 125 0.11 6.92 -10.16
C ASN A 125 1.59 6.50 -10.00
N VAL A 126 1.83 5.28 -9.48
CA VAL A 126 3.16 4.86 -9.00
C VAL A 126 4.16 4.72 -10.14
N ASP A 127 3.77 4.05 -11.23
CA ASP A 127 4.59 3.95 -12.44
C ASP A 127 4.85 5.33 -13.06
N THR A 128 3.81 6.16 -13.19
CA THR A 128 3.94 7.52 -13.74
C THR A 128 4.92 8.36 -12.93
N LEU A 129 4.77 8.41 -11.60
CA LEU A 129 5.54 9.31 -10.72
C LEU A 129 6.96 8.81 -10.43
N LEU A 130 7.22 7.50 -10.55
CA LEU A 130 8.57 6.94 -10.39
C LEU A 130 9.37 6.89 -11.70
N ALA A 131 8.71 6.86 -12.86
CA ALA A 131 9.37 6.82 -14.17
C ALA A 131 10.46 7.88 -14.38
N PRO A 132 10.31 9.15 -13.93
CA PRO A 132 11.37 10.14 -14.05
C PRO A 132 12.69 9.77 -13.36
N TYR A 133 12.65 9.00 -12.27
CA TYR A 133 13.87 8.57 -11.57
C TYR A 133 14.65 7.53 -12.38
N VAL A 134 13.93 6.66 -13.11
CA VAL A 134 14.53 5.68 -14.03
C VAL A 134 15.18 6.41 -15.20
N TRP A 135 14.46 7.39 -15.79
CA TRP A 135 14.96 8.21 -16.89
C TRP A 135 16.20 9.01 -16.50
N LYS A 136 16.13 9.77 -15.40
CA LYS A 136 17.18 10.69 -14.97
C LYS A 136 18.51 9.98 -14.75
N ASP A 137 18.47 8.83 -14.08
CA ASP A 137 19.69 8.07 -13.76
C ASP A 137 20.08 7.10 -14.89
N SER A 138 19.31 7.06 -15.99
CA SER A 138 19.52 6.15 -17.13
C SER A 138 19.63 4.69 -16.71
N LEU A 139 18.75 4.27 -15.79
CA LEU A 139 18.80 2.92 -15.21
C LEU A 139 18.51 1.86 -16.27
N SER A 140 19.28 0.78 -16.20
CA SER A 140 19.01 -0.45 -16.93
C SER A 140 17.81 -1.20 -16.32
N TYR A 141 17.25 -2.13 -17.10
CA TYR A 141 16.18 -3.00 -16.60
C TYR A 141 16.59 -3.78 -15.35
N ASP A 142 17.82 -4.30 -15.30
CA ASP A 142 18.31 -5.09 -14.17
C ASP A 142 18.40 -4.24 -12.89
N GLU A 143 18.78 -2.96 -13.01
CA GLU A 143 18.80 -2.03 -11.88
C GLU A 143 17.39 -1.69 -11.38
N VAL A 144 16.43 -1.51 -12.29
CA VAL A 144 15.02 -1.29 -11.92
C VAL A 144 14.43 -2.54 -11.27
N LEU A 145 14.72 -3.72 -11.81
CA LEU A 145 14.30 -5.01 -11.25
C LEU A 145 14.85 -5.22 -9.84
N GLN A 146 16.14 -4.91 -9.63
CA GLN A 146 16.77 -5.00 -8.32
C GLN A 146 16.14 -4.03 -7.32
N ALA A 147 15.95 -2.76 -7.71
CA ALA A 147 15.32 -1.76 -6.84
C ALA A 147 13.88 -2.14 -6.46
N MET A 148 13.12 -2.69 -7.42
CA MET A 148 11.76 -3.15 -7.17
C MET A 148 11.72 -4.41 -6.30
N GLN A 149 12.68 -5.32 -6.47
CA GLN A 149 12.83 -6.49 -5.60
C GLN A 149 13.09 -6.07 -4.15
N GLU A 150 14.03 -5.15 -3.92
CA GLU A 150 14.32 -4.62 -2.58
C GLU A 150 13.09 -3.98 -1.94
N PHE A 151 12.34 -3.19 -2.71
CA PHE A 151 11.12 -2.55 -2.25
C PHE A 151 10.04 -3.56 -1.82
N ILE A 152 9.73 -4.54 -2.68
CA ILE A 152 8.71 -5.56 -2.41
C ILE A 152 9.13 -6.46 -1.25
N PHE A 153 10.40 -6.88 -1.20
CA PHE A 153 10.89 -7.73 -0.12
C PHE A 153 10.77 -7.01 1.22
N ALA A 154 11.18 -5.74 1.29
CA ALA A 154 11.07 -4.94 2.49
C ALA A 154 9.61 -4.78 2.97
N LEU A 155 8.65 -4.57 2.05
CA LEU A 155 7.22 -4.48 2.42
C LEU A 155 6.64 -5.77 2.99
N ASN A 156 7.17 -6.93 2.60
CA ASN A 156 6.64 -8.21 3.07
C ASN A 156 7.34 -8.71 4.34
N ILE A 157 8.33 -8.00 4.89
CA ILE A 157 8.89 -8.35 6.19
C ILE A 157 7.92 -7.87 7.30
N PRO A 158 7.41 -8.79 8.15
CA PRO A 158 6.37 -8.47 9.12
C PRO A 158 6.95 -7.78 10.37
N THR A 159 7.31 -6.50 10.26
CA THR A 159 7.93 -5.73 11.37
C THR A 159 6.95 -4.87 12.16
N ARG A 160 5.67 -4.76 11.74
CA ARG A 160 4.62 -4.03 12.47
C ARG A 160 4.30 -4.72 13.81
N ILE A 161 3.70 -3.96 14.72
CA ILE A 161 2.98 -4.47 15.89
C ILE A 161 2.10 -5.68 15.50
N GLY A 162 2.27 -6.80 16.19
CA GLY A 162 1.60 -8.06 15.87
C GLY A 162 2.30 -8.96 14.85
N PHE A 163 3.52 -8.61 14.40
CA PHE A 163 4.25 -9.28 13.31
C PHE A 163 3.42 -9.33 12.02
N GLN A 164 3.04 -8.15 11.55
CA GLN A 164 2.33 -7.99 10.28
C GLN A 164 3.17 -7.15 9.31
N ALA A 165 3.02 -7.43 8.02
CA ALA A 165 3.45 -6.52 6.98
C ALA A 165 2.46 -5.34 6.90
N PRO A 166 2.90 -4.13 6.51
CA PRO A 166 2.01 -3.00 6.29
C PRO A 166 1.04 -3.32 5.15
N PHE A 167 -0.25 -3.22 5.44
CA PHE A 167 -1.29 -3.36 4.42
C PHE A 167 -1.15 -2.20 3.44
N SER A 168 -0.58 -2.48 2.27
CA SER A 168 -0.25 -1.49 1.25
C SER A 168 -0.92 -1.81 -0.08
N ASN A 169 -1.36 -0.77 -0.79
CA ASN A 169 -1.92 -0.84 -2.14
C ASN A 169 -1.16 0.12 -3.06
N LEU A 170 -0.88 -0.30 -4.29
CA LEU A 170 -0.29 0.54 -5.33
C LEU A 170 -1.18 0.55 -6.57
N THR A 171 -1.53 1.74 -7.03
CA THR A 171 -2.26 1.92 -8.28
C THR A 171 -1.31 2.35 -9.39
N PHE A 172 -1.41 1.66 -10.52
CA PHE A 172 -0.60 1.85 -11.72
C PHE A 172 -1.47 2.34 -12.88
N ASP A 173 -0.95 3.29 -13.64
CA ASP A 173 -1.66 3.95 -14.73
C ASP A 173 -1.55 3.22 -16.08
N LEU A 174 -0.48 2.44 -16.28
CA LEU A 174 -0.07 1.78 -17.53
C LEU A 174 0.30 2.71 -18.68
N THR A 175 -0.48 3.75 -18.89
CA THR A 175 -0.23 4.77 -19.90
C THR A 175 -0.13 6.12 -19.23
N VAL A 176 0.74 7.00 -19.74
CA VAL A 176 0.89 8.35 -19.18
C VAL A 176 -0.48 9.06 -19.12
N PRO A 177 -0.99 9.39 -17.91
CA PRO A 177 -2.28 10.06 -17.78
C PRO A 177 -2.26 11.45 -18.41
N GLU A 178 -3.38 11.89 -18.97
CA GLU A 178 -3.47 13.19 -19.65
C GLU A 178 -3.14 14.36 -18.70
N LYS A 179 -3.50 14.24 -17.41
CA LYS A 179 -3.15 15.23 -16.37
C LYS A 179 -1.64 15.43 -16.16
N TYR A 180 -0.83 14.40 -16.46
CA TYR A 180 0.64 14.45 -16.30
C TYR A 180 1.36 14.73 -17.61
N LYS A 181 0.79 14.35 -18.76
CA LYS A 181 1.45 14.38 -20.07
C LYS A 181 2.23 15.65 -20.40
N ASN A 182 1.66 16.82 -20.09
CA ASN A 182 2.28 18.13 -20.34
C ASN A 182 3.00 18.72 -19.12
N LYS A 183 2.94 18.06 -17.96
CA LYS A 183 3.63 18.48 -16.75
C LYS A 183 5.13 18.25 -16.91
N LYS A 184 5.93 19.27 -16.58
CA LYS A 184 7.38 19.14 -16.54
C LYS A 184 7.82 18.21 -15.41
N ILE A 185 8.90 17.50 -15.66
CA ILE A 185 9.54 16.65 -14.64
C ILE A 185 10.21 17.54 -13.60
N ASN A 186 9.96 17.25 -12.33
CA ASN A 186 10.63 17.88 -11.19
C ASN A 186 11.09 16.77 -10.23
N ILE A 187 12.39 16.72 -9.94
CA ILE A 187 12.98 15.75 -9.00
C ILE A 187 13.73 16.54 -7.93
N ALA A 188 13.28 16.43 -6.68
CA ALA A 188 13.91 17.09 -5.53
C ALA A 188 14.15 18.61 -5.72
N GLY A 189 13.24 19.30 -6.39
CA GLY A 189 13.32 20.74 -6.67
C GLY A 189 14.07 21.11 -7.96
N GLU A 190 14.64 20.14 -8.67
CA GLU A 190 15.26 20.32 -9.98
C GLU A 190 14.21 20.12 -11.08
N GLU A 191 13.85 21.21 -11.79
CA GLU A 191 12.95 21.15 -12.93
C GLU A 191 13.72 20.82 -14.22
N PHE A 192 13.22 19.87 -15.00
CA PHE A 192 13.76 19.47 -16.29
C PHE A 192 12.86 19.98 -17.43
N SER A 193 13.45 20.17 -18.61
CA SER A 193 12.71 20.56 -19.82
C SER A 193 11.77 19.46 -20.34
N HIS A 194 11.98 18.22 -19.92
CA HIS A 194 11.21 17.05 -20.34
C HIS A 194 9.88 16.98 -19.57
N THR A 195 8.85 16.39 -20.20
CA THR A 195 7.53 16.19 -19.59
C THR A 195 7.25 14.70 -19.36
N TYR A 196 6.23 14.40 -18.54
CA TYR A 196 5.81 13.01 -18.33
C TYR A 196 5.33 12.32 -19.61
N GLY A 197 4.91 13.06 -20.64
CA GLY A 197 4.54 12.50 -21.95
C GLY A 197 5.64 11.67 -22.62
N LEU A 198 6.91 11.86 -22.22
CA LEU A 198 8.05 11.08 -22.70
C LEU A 198 8.38 9.86 -21.82
N MET A 199 7.64 9.63 -20.74
CA MET A 199 8.00 8.68 -19.70
C MET A 199 7.48 7.26 -19.91
N GLN A 200 6.71 7.00 -20.97
CA GLN A 200 6.12 5.69 -21.26
C GLN A 200 7.12 4.52 -21.21
N PRO A 201 8.31 4.59 -21.85
CA PRO A 201 9.25 3.47 -21.82
C PRO A 201 9.75 3.12 -20.41
N TYR A 202 9.79 4.11 -19.51
CA TYR A 202 10.23 3.95 -18.13
C TYR A 202 9.09 3.45 -17.23
N MET A 203 7.84 3.85 -17.51
CA MET A 203 6.65 3.24 -16.89
C MET A 203 6.56 1.75 -17.24
N ASP A 204 6.79 1.40 -18.51
CA ASP A 204 6.79 0.00 -18.96
C ASP A 204 7.86 -0.83 -18.23
N MET A 205 9.05 -0.24 -18.03
CA MET A 205 10.15 -0.86 -17.30
C MET A 205 9.79 -1.15 -15.83
N ILE A 206 9.14 -0.18 -15.16
CA ILE A 206 8.67 -0.33 -13.77
C ILE A 206 7.59 -1.41 -13.68
N ASN A 207 6.59 -1.37 -14.56
CA ASN A 207 5.50 -2.34 -14.58
C ASN A 207 6.01 -3.77 -14.79
N LYS A 208 6.93 -3.94 -15.74
CA LYS A 208 7.57 -5.22 -16.03
C LYS A 208 8.35 -5.74 -14.81
N ALA A 209 9.21 -4.91 -14.23
CA ALA A 209 10.00 -5.26 -13.05
C ALA A 209 9.12 -5.64 -11.85
N PHE A 210 8.06 -4.87 -11.59
CA PHE A 210 7.10 -5.13 -10.52
C PHE A 210 6.40 -6.48 -10.71
N CYS A 211 5.83 -6.73 -11.90
CA CYS A 211 5.13 -7.97 -12.19
C CYS A 211 6.08 -9.18 -12.15
N GLU A 212 7.32 -9.04 -12.59
CA GLU A 212 8.31 -10.12 -12.53
C GLU A 212 8.62 -10.53 -11.09
N VAL A 213 8.84 -9.58 -10.18
CA VAL A 213 9.11 -9.88 -8.76
C VAL A 213 7.89 -10.51 -8.10
N MET A 214 6.69 -9.92 -8.29
CA MET A 214 5.45 -10.44 -7.71
C MET A 214 5.12 -11.85 -8.24
N THR A 215 5.38 -12.12 -9.52
CA THR A 215 5.14 -13.43 -10.14
C THR A 215 6.11 -14.50 -9.65
N LYS A 216 7.38 -14.14 -9.41
CA LYS A 216 8.39 -15.05 -8.84
C LYS A 216 8.00 -15.50 -7.43
N GLY A 217 7.50 -14.57 -6.61
CA GLY A 217 7.12 -14.85 -5.23
C GLY A 217 8.32 -14.97 -4.28
N ASP A 218 8.06 -15.44 -3.07
CA ASP A 218 9.06 -15.63 -2.02
C ASP A 218 10.03 -16.79 -2.31
N ALA A 219 10.97 -17.03 -1.39
CA ALA A 219 11.96 -18.10 -1.54
C ALA A 219 11.37 -19.52 -1.61
N ASN A 220 10.11 -19.70 -1.21
CA ASN A 220 9.37 -20.96 -1.29
C ASN A 220 8.39 -21.00 -2.48
N GLY A 221 8.37 -19.94 -3.30
CA GLY A 221 7.45 -19.78 -4.43
C GLY A 221 6.03 -19.37 -4.02
N ALA A 222 5.82 -18.96 -2.77
CA ALA A 222 4.55 -18.38 -2.32
C ALA A 222 4.41 -16.93 -2.81
N ILE A 223 3.20 -16.46 -3.01
CA ILE A 223 2.96 -15.08 -3.44
C ILE A 223 3.34 -14.08 -2.34
N PHE A 224 3.91 -12.94 -2.72
CA PHE A 224 3.96 -11.77 -1.84
C PHE A 224 2.56 -11.19 -1.66
N THR A 225 2.13 -11.00 -0.42
CA THR A 225 0.81 -10.43 -0.12
C THR A 225 0.75 -8.95 -0.46
N PHE A 226 1.87 -8.23 -0.27
CA PHE A 226 1.93 -6.78 -0.44
C PHE A 226 3.04 -6.33 -1.40
N PRO A 227 2.94 -5.11 -1.95
CA PRO A 227 1.72 -4.32 -1.99
C PRO A 227 0.68 -4.97 -2.91
N ILE A 228 -0.60 -4.74 -2.64
CA ILE A 228 -1.67 -5.15 -3.54
C ILE A 228 -1.63 -4.25 -4.77
N PRO A 229 -1.44 -4.81 -5.98
CA PRO A 229 -1.42 -4.02 -7.21
C PRO A 229 -2.82 -3.82 -7.77
N THR A 230 -3.10 -2.60 -8.21
CA THR A 230 -4.34 -2.21 -8.91
C THR A 230 -4.01 -1.51 -10.22
N TYR A 231 -4.63 -1.93 -11.31
CA TYR A 231 -4.54 -1.30 -12.62
C TYR A 231 -5.86 -0.68 -13.02
N ASN A 232 -5.83 0.55 -13.52
CA ASN A 232 -7.03 1.23 -14.00
C ASN A 232 -7.39 0.76 -15.42
N ILE A 233 -8.64 0.35 -15.63
CA ILE A 233 -9.21 0.06 -16.94
C ILE A 233 -10.14 1.21 -17.32
N THR A 234 -9.71 2.05 -18.27
CA THR A 234 -10.49 3.17 -18.81
C THR A 234 -11.14 2.79 -20.15
N LYS A 235 -11.94 3.71 -20.73
CA LYS A 235 -12.54 3.50 -22.07
C LYS A 235 -11.49 3.41 -23.17
N GLU A 236 -10.36 4.08 -22.97
CA GLU A 236 -9.21 4.15 -23.86
C GLU A 236 -8.21 3.02 -23.61
N PHE A 237 -8.52 2.07 -22.72
CA PHE A 237 -7.62 0.99 -22.34
C PHE A 237 -7.30 0.07 -23.53
N GLU A 238 -6.03 0.08 -23.94
CA GLU A 238 -5.56 -0.69 -25.10
C GLU A 238 -5.17 -2.12 -24.69
N TRP A 239 -6.15 -3.04 -24.71
CA TRP A 239 -5.97 -4.44 -24.30
C TRP A 239 -4.75 -5.14 -24.91
N ASP A 240 -4.50 -4.90 -26.20
CA ASP A 240 -3.39 -5.54 -26.94
C ASP A 240 -2.01 -4.96 -26.58
N LYS A 241 -1.97 -3.82 -25.87
CA LYS A 241 -0.73 -3.17 -25.42
C LYS A 241 -0.41 -3.41 -23.95
N VAL A 242 -1.28 -4.10 -23.22
CA VAL A 242 -1.01 -4.45 -21.81
C VAL A 242 0.18 -5.42 -21.75
N PRO A 243 1.21 -5.12 -20.92
CA PRO A 243 2.34 -6.01 -20.73
C PRO A 243 1.91 -7.45 -20.40
N PRO A 244 2.44 -8.48 -21.09
CA PRO A 244 2.06 -9.87 -20.86
C PRO A 244 2.34 -10.33 -19.42
N GLU A 245 3.30 -9.72 -18.74
CA GLU A 245 3.65 -10.00 -17.35
C GLU A 245 2.45 -9.76 -16.40
N ILE A 246 1.58 -8.79 -16.69
CA ILE A 246 0.37 -8.53 -15.89
C ILE A 246 -0.62 -9.69 -16.03
N TRP A 247 -0.82 -10.18 -17.26
CA TRP A 247 -1.70 -11.33 -17.52
C TRP A 247 -1.14 -12.62 -16.93
N GLN A 248 0.18 -12.81 -16.97
CA GLN A 248 0.84 -13.95 -16.34
C GLN A 248 0.66 -13.94 -14.82
N MET A 249 0.85 -12.79 -14.18
CA MET A 249 0.60 -12.61 -12.75
C MET A 249 -0.87 -12.92 -12.41
N THR A 250 -1.80 -12.41 -13.23
CA THR A 250 -3.25 -12.63 -13.10
C THR A 250 -3.59 -14.12 -13.18
N ALA A 251 -3.09 -14.80 -14.21
CA ALA A 251 -3.35 -16.21 -14.44
C ALA A 251 -2.77 -17.10 -13.32
N LYS A 252 -1.61 -16.73 -12.78
CA LYS A 252 -0.94 -17.52 -11.74
C LYS A 252 -1.56 -17.34 -10.36
N TYR A 253 -1.95 -16.11 -10.01
CA TYR A 253 -2.27 -15.75 -8.63
C TYR A 253 -3.60 -15.02 -8.42
N GLY A 254 -4.33 -14.67 -9.49
CA GLY A 254 -5.58 -13.90 -9.39
C GLY A 254 -5.37 -12.43 -8.99
N THR A 255 -4.18 -11.89 -9.22
CA THR A 255 -3.79 -10.48 -8.98
C THR A 255 -3.03 -9.97 -10.20
N PRO A 256 -3.14 -8.71 -10.62
CA PRO A 256 -3.62 -7.54 -9.88
C PRO A 256 -5.14 -7.42 -9.85
N TYR A 257 -5.64 -6.48 -9.04
CA TYR A 257 -6.99 -5.96 -9.20
C TYR A 257 -7.08 -5.03 -10.41
N PHE A 258 -8.26 -4.96 -11.00
CA PHE A 258 -8.55 -4.05 -12.10
C PHE A 258 -9.70 -3.11 -11.71
N ALA A 259 -9.40 -1.82 -11.58
CA ALA A 259 -10.39 -0.80 -11.30
C ALA A 259 -11.09 -0.40 -12.62
N ASN A 260 -12.36 -0.76 -12.77
CA ASN A 260 -13.09 -0.60 -14.02
C ASN A 260 -13.86 0.73 -14.11
N TYR A 261 -13.42 1.60 -15.02
CA TYR A 261 -14.05 2.89 -15.31
C TYR A 261 -14.78 2.93 -16.67
N VAL A 262 -14.82 1.81 -17.42
CA VAL A 262 -15.42 1.77 -18.76
C VAL A 262 -16.90 2.17 -18.75
N ASN A 263 -17.63 1.69 -17.74
CA ASN A 263 -19.07 1.96 -17.56
C ASN A 263 -19.35 2.94 -16.41
N SER A 264 -18.32 3.64 -15.91
CA SER A 264 -18.46 4.61 -14.83
C SER A 264 -18.67 6.02 -15.39
N GLU A 265 -19.43 6.84 -14.66
CA GLU A 265 -19.42 8.29 -14.85
C GLU A 265 -18.17 8.95 -14.26
N MET A 266 -17.42 8.21 -13.42
CA MET A 266 -16.16 8.64 -12.83
C MET A 266 -14.99 8.31 -13.77
N SER A 267 -14.02 9.21 -13.86
CA SER A 267 -12.73 8.95 -14.48
C SER A 267 -11.74 8.35 -13.48
N ALA A 268 -10.66 7.73 -13.98
CA ALA A 268 -9.56 7.24 -13.15
C ALA A 268 -8.86 8.37 -12.36
N ASP A 269 -9.04 9.64 -12.78
CA ASP A 269 -8.53 10.80 -12.07
C ASP A 269 -9.46 11.30 -10.95
N ASP A 270 -10.74 10.90 -10.97
CA ASP A 270 -11.75 11.29 -9.96
C ASP A 270 -11.70 10.43 -8.70
N SER A 271 -11.10 9.24 -8.78
CA SER A 271 -10.93 8.35 -7.63
C SER A 271 -9.55 7.71 -7.60
N LEU A 272 -8.79 8.06 -6.56
CA LEU A 272 -7.62 7.31 -6.16
C LEU A 272 -8.09 6.18 -5.24
N SER A 273 -7.78 4.92 -5.59
CA SER A 273 -8.13 3.79 -4.75
C SER A 273 -7.39 3.87 -3.41
N MET A 274 -8.13 4.10 -2.33
CA MET A 274 -7.56 4.34 -0.99
C MET A 274 -7.28 3.03 -0.22
N CYS A 275 -7.80 1.89 -0.68
CA CYS A 275 -7.75 0.57 -0.03
C CYS A 275 -8.30 -0.52 -0.98
N CYS A 276 -8.44 -1.75 -0.50
CA CYS A 276 -9.32 -2.75 -1.09
C CYS A 276 -10.76 -2.21 -1.17
N LEU A 277 -11.37 -2.30 -2.35
CA LEU A 277 -12.80 -2.13 -2.52
C LEU A 277 -13.43 -3.50 -2.21
N ALA A 278 -14.19 -3.57 -1.12
CA ALA A 278 -15.03 -4.73 -0.82
C ALA A 278 -16.26 -4.77 -1.74
#